data_AF-A0A379W103-F1
#
_entry.id   AF-A0A379W103-F1
#
_cell.length_a   1.000
_cell.length_b   1.000
_cell.length_c   1.000
_cell.angle_alpha   90.00
_cell.angle_beta   90.00
_cell.angle_gamma   90.00
#
_symmetry.space_group_name_H-M   'P 1'
#
loop_
_entity.id
_entity.type
_entity.pdbx_description
1 polymer ?
#
loop_
_entity_poly.entity_id
_entity_poly.type
_entity_poly.pdbx_seq_one_letter_code
_entity_poly.pdbx_strand_id
1 'polypeptide(L)'
;MANIGSENMTSDIILKLSQKVNALLARDDVDGVVITHGTDTLDETAYFLNLTVKSDKPVVFTAAMRPASAISADGAMNLLEAVTVAADPNAKGRGVMVVLNDRIGSARFVTKTNATTLDTFKAPEEGYLGVIVNGKPQFETRVEKIHTCDLFLTYVISRNYPMW
;
A
#
# COMPACT_ATOMS: atom_id res chain seq x y z
N MET A 1 0.12 -1.45 -17.22
CA MET A 1 1.08 -0.39 -16.85
C MET A 1 2.47 -0.79 -17.31
N ALA A 2 2.96 -1.97 -16.90
CA ALA A 2 4.12 -2.65 -17.48
C ALA A 2 3.96 -4.16 -17.21
N ASN A 3 4.80 -5.00 -17.82
CA ASN A 3 4.96 -6.42 -17.47
C ASN A 3 6.46 -6.73 -17.49
N ILE A 4 7.15 -6.33 -16.42
CA ILE A 4 8.60 -6.38 -16.26
C ILE A 4 8.92 -6.89 -14.85
N GLY A 5 10.12 -7.43 -14.66
CA GLY A 5 10.64 -7.69 -13.32
C GLY A 5 10.78 -6.40 -12.52
N SER A 6 10.49 -6.46 -11.21
CA SER A 6 10.54 -5.30 -10.32
C SER A 6 11.95 -4.70 -10.21
N GLU A 7 12.99 -5.51 -10.39
CA GLU A 7 14.39 -5.09 -10.48
C GLU A 7 14.68 -4.17 -11.69
N ASN A 8 13.79 -4.15 -12.69
CA ASN A 8 13.86 -3.27 -13.85
C ASN A 8 12.89 -2.08 -13.75
N MET A 9 12.27 -1.84 -12.59
CA MET A 9 11.43 -0.67 -12.40
C MET A 9 12.24 0.62 -12.45
N THR A 10 11.74 1.61 -13.19
CA THR A 10 12.37 2.92 -13.33
C THR A 10 11.49 4.01 -12.76
N SER A 11 12.10 5.14 -12.36
CA SER A 11 11.37 6.30 -11.86
C SER A 11 10.29 6.80 -12.82
N ASP A 12 10.52 6.70 -14.14
CA ASP A 12 9.52 7.07 -15.15
C ASP A 12 8.27 6.19 -15.10
N ILE A 13 8.44 4.87 -14.88
CA ILE A 13 7.32 3.95 -14.76
C ILE A 13 6.60 4.19 -13.43
N ILE A 14 7.34 4.40 -12.33
CA ILE A 14 6.77 4.70 -11.01
C ILE A 14 5.99 6.01 -11.04
N LEU A 15 6.51 7.05 -11.69
CA LEU A 15 5.83 8.34 -11.86
C LEU A 15 4.54 8.19 -12.67
N LYS A 16 4.58 7.49 -13.81
CA LYS A 16 3.38 7.18 -14.61
C LYS A 16 2.36 6.37 -13.82
N LEU A 17 2.82 5.44 -12.98
CA LEU A 17 1.95 4.67 -12.09
C LEU A 17 1.23 5.58 -11.09
N SER A 18 1.96 6.44 -10.38
CA SER A 18 1.38 7.40 -9.45
C SER A 18 0.37 8.34 -10.12
N GLN A 19 0.69 8.88 -11.30
CA GLN A 19 -0.22 9.73 -12.07
C GLN A 19 -1.52 9.00 -12.43
N LYS A 20 -1.42 7.74 -12.90
CA LYS A 20 -2.61 6.96 -13.24
C LYS A 20 -3.44 6.59 -12.02
N VAL A 21 -2.81 6.22 -10.91
CA VAL A 21 -3.52 5.91 -9.65
C VAL A 21 -4.29 7.14 -9.18
N ASN A 22 -3.67 8.32 -9.19
CA ASN A 22 -4.37 9.58 -8.88
C ASN A 22 -5.56 9.82 -9.81
N ALA A 23 -5.39 9.65 -11.13
CA ALA A 23 -6.46 9.83 -12.09
C ALA A 23 -7.63 8.84 -11.90
N LEU A 24 -7.33 7.60 -11.51
CA LEU A 24 -8.36 6.60 -11.20
C LEU A 24 -9.12 6.96 -9.92
N LEU A 25 -8.40 7.28 -8.84
CA LEU A 25 -9.00 7.56 -7.54
C LEU A 25 -9.80 8.87 -7.51
N ALA A 26 -9.54 9.79 -8.44
CA ALA A 26 -10.33 10.99 -8.64
C ALA A 26 -11.75 10.72 -9.21
N ARG A 27 -12.01 9.51 -9.72
CA ARG A 27 -13.32 9.15 -10.25
C ARG A 27 -14.25 8.65 -9.14
N ASP A 28 -15.52 9.04 -9.19
CA ASP A 28 -16.52 8.63 -8.21
C ASP A 28 -16.89 7.14 -8.30
N ASP A 29 -16.67 6.51 -9.46
CA ASP A 29 -16.95 5.09 -9.72
C ASP A 29 -15.79 4.16 -9.37
N VAL A 30 -14.76 4.67 -8.70
CA VAL A 30 -13.59 3.89 -8.24
C VAL A 30 -13.47 4.02 -6.73
N ASP A 31 -13.62 2.91 -6.00
CA ASP A 31 -13.54 2.89 -4.54
C ASP A 31 -12.13 2.65 -3.98
N GLY A 32 -11.25 2.02 -4.77
CA GLY A 32 -9.88 1.69 -4.39
C GLY A 32 -9.10 1.08 -5.56
N VAL A 33 -7.79 0.89 -5.39
CA VAL A 33 -6.89 0.33 -6.42
C VAL A 33 -6.02 -0.76 -5.83
N VAL A 34 -5.96 -1.91 -6.51
CA VAL A 34 -4.99 -2.97 -6.25
C VAL A 34 -3.90 -2.95 -7.33
N ILE A 35 -2.64 -3.04 -6.91
CA ILE A 35 -1.47 -3.03 -7.80
C ILE A 35 -0.71 -4.34 -7.60
N THR A 36 -0.66 -5.15 -8.65
CA THR A 36 0.24 -6.30 -8.70
C THR A 36 1.65 -5.82 -9.06
N HIS A 37 2.64 -6.27 -8.29
CA HIS A 37 4.03 -5.87 -8.43
C HIS A 37 4.99 -7.06 -8.22
N GLY A 38 6.23 -6.95 -8.67
CA GLY A 38 7.29 -7.89 -8.26
C GLY A 38 7.80 -7.57 -6.86
N THR A 39 8.39 -8.54 -6.15
CA THR A 39 8.73 -8.37 -4.74
C THR A 39 10.02 -7.59 -4.49
N ASP A 40 10.93 -7.49 -5.46
CA ASP A 40 12.28 -6.98 -5.20
C ASP A 40 12.36 -5.49 -4.90
N THR A 41 11.45 -4.69 -5.47
CA THR A 41 11.40 -3.22 -5.28
C THR A 41 9.99 -2.75 -4.91
N LEU A 42 9.19 -3.66 -4.34
CA LEU A 42 7.81 -3.38 -3.97
C LEU A 42 7.73 -2.26 -2.93
N ASP A 43 8.54 -2.35 -1.87
CA ASP A 43 8.60 -1.39 -0.78
C ASP A 43 8.98 0.01 -1.27
N GLU A 44 9.94 0.12 -2.20
CA GLU A 44 10.30 1.41 -2.83
C GLU A 44 9.13 2.04 -3.60
N THR A 45 8.49 1.25 -4.47
CA THR A 45 7.38 1.75 -5.31
C THR A 45 6.15 2.09 -4.47
N ALA A 46 5.83 1.26 -3.48
CA ALA A 46 4.74 1.51 -2.54
C ALA A 46 5.01 2.77 -1.72
N TYR A 47 6.24 2.97 -1.24
CA TYR A 47 6.61 4.16 -0.49
C TYR A 47 6.54 5.44 -1.35
N PHE A 48 6.95 5.38 -2.62
CA PHE A 48 6.78 6.50 -3.55
C PHE A 48 5.30 6.88 -3.71
N LEU A 49 4.41 5.90 -3.92
CA LEU A 49 2.97 6.17 -4.03
C LEU A 49 2.39 6.68 -2.71
N ASN A 50 2.92 6.23 -1.56
CA ASN A 50 2.50 6.71 -0.24
C ASN A 50 2.70 8.22 -0.06
N LEU A 51 3.67 8.81 -0.77
CA LEU A 51 3.96 10.24 -0.73
C LEU A 51 3.25 11.02 -1.86
N THR A 52 2.90 10.36 -2.96
CA THR A 52 2.48 11.03 -4.20
C THR A 52 0.99 10.86 -4.55
N VAL A 53 0.30 9.86 -3.99
CA VAL A 53 -1.15 9.70 -4.15
C VAL A 53 -1.91 10.73 -3.32
N LYS A 54 -2.94 11.36 -3.89
CA LYS A 54 -3.73 12.45 -3.29
C LYS A 54 -5.20 12.04 -3.12
N SER A 55 -5.37 10.86 -2.53
CA SER A 55 -6.67 10.29 -2.19
C SER A 55 -6.57 9.46 -0.91
N ASP A 56 -7.67 9.42 -0.16
CA ASP A 56 -7.86 8.61 1.04
C ASP A 56 -8.45 7.23 0.71
N LYS A 57 -8.86 7.02 -0.54
CA LYS A 57 -9.30 5.72 -1.06
C LYS A 57 -8.14 4.71 -0.99
N PRO A 58 -8.42 3.42 -0.70
CA PRO A 58 -7.37 2.44 -0.49
C PRO A 58 -6.51 2.22 -1.74
N VAL A 59 -5.19 2.20 -1.54
CA VAL A 59 -4.20 1.74 -2.53
C VAL A 59 -3.44 0.59 -1.91
N VAL A 60 -3.59 -0.59 -2.50
CA VAL A 60 -3.03 -1.83 -1.96
C VAL A 60 -2.09 -2.46 -2.99
N PHE A 61 -0.82 -2.60 -2.62
CA PHE A 61 0.13 -3.40 -3.37
C PHE A 61 0.03 -4.87 -2.95
N THR A 62 0.19 -5.76 -3.91
CA THR A 62 0.33 -7.19 -3.67
C THR A 62 1.33 -7.80 -4.64
N ALA A 63 1.89 -8.95 -4.25
CA ALA A 63 2.86 -9.68 -5.03
C ALA A 63 2.86 -11.16 -4.63
N ALA A 64 3.74 -11.94 -5.24
CA ALA A 64 3.95 -13.35 -4.91
C ALA A 64 5.45 -13.64 -4.83
N MET A 65 5.85 -14.43 -3.84
CA MET A 65 7.22 -14.93 -3.72
C MET A 65 7.44 -16.17 -4.58
N ARG A 66 6.39 -16.94 -4.88
CA ARG A 66 6.44 -18.09 -5.79
C ARG A 66 5.81 -17.75 -7.15
N PRO A 67 6.32 -18.31 -8.25
CA PRO A 67 5.68 -18.15 -9.55
C PRO A 67 4.31 -18.84 -9.56
N ALA A 68 3.39 -18.35 -10.41
CA ALA A 68 2.00 -18.82 -10.45
C ALA A 68 1.84 -20.32 -10.77
N SER A 69 2.83 -20.94 -11.42
CA SER A 69 2.86 -22.36 -11.75
C SER A 69 3.43 -23.26 -10.64
N ALA A 70 3.92 -22.68 -9.55
CA ALA A 70 4.49 -23.46 -8.45
C ALA A 70 3.43 -24.21 -7.65
N ILE A 71 3.81 -25.37 -7.11
CA ILE A 71 3.03 -26.01 -6.05
C ILE A 71 2.96 -25.06 -4.86
N SER A 72 1.75 -24.88 -4.32
CA SER A 72 1.49 -23.95 -3.22
C SER A 72 1.95 -22.52 -3.52
N ALA A 73 1.65 -22.03 -4.74
CA ALA A 73 1.83 -20.63 -5.09
C ALA A 73 1.00 -19.72 -4.18
N ASP A 74 1.59 -18.61 -3.73
CA ASP A 74 1.01 -17.66 -2.78
C ASP A 74 0.21 -16.53 -3.47
N GLY A 75 0.46 -16.28 -4.76
CA GLY A 75 -0.12 -15.14 -5.48
C GLY A 75 -1.66 -15.10 -5.54
N ALA A 76 -2.33 -16.25 -5.64
CA ALA A 76 -3.79 -16.29 -5.71
C ALA A 76 -4.44 -15.83 -4.40
N MET A 77 -3.88 -16.28 -3.26
CA MET A 77 -4.36 -15.86 -1.94
C MET A 77 -4.03 -14.40 -1.68
N ASN A 78 -2.78 -13.99 -1.89
CA ASN A 78 -2.35 -12.59 -1.70
C ASN A 78 -3.20 -11.61 -2.53
N LEU A 79 -3.54 -11.96 -3.77
CA LEU A 79 -4.40 -11.13 -4.62
C LEU A 79 -5.83 -11.03 -4.09
N LEU A 80 -6.43 -12.14 -3.65
CA LEU A 80 -7.77 -12.15 -3.06
C LEU A 80 -7.81 -11.26 -1.81
N GLU A 81 -6.80 -11.38 -0.94
CA GLU A 81 -6.69 -10.57 0.27
C GLU A 81 -6.50 -9.09 -0.05
N ALA A 82 -5.66 -8.76 -1.03
CA ALA A 82 -5.42 -7.38 -1.44
C ALA A 82 -6.67 -6.70 -2.02
N VAL A 83 -7.50 -7.45 -2.76
CA VAL A 83 -8.82 -6.97 -3.21
C VAL A 83 -9.77 -6.79 -2.02
N THR A 84 -9.73 -7.70 -1.05
CA THR A 84 -10.59 -7.66 0.14
C THR A 84 -10.26 -6.46 1.03
N VAL A 85 -9.02 -6.37 1.51
CA VAL A 85 -8.14 -5.19 1.33
C VAL A 85 -8.80 -3.87 0.91
N ALA A 86 -8.67 -3.62 -0.39
CA ALA A 86 -9.06 -2.40 -1.04
C ALA A 86 -10.58 -2.12 -1.02
N ALA A 87 -11.41 -3.15 -0.83
CA ALA A 87 -12.86 -3.03 -0.74
C ALA A 87 -13.38 -2.74 0.68
N ASP A 88 -12.57 -2.89 1.72
CA ASP A 88 -13.00 -2.67 3.10
C ASP A 88 -13.13 -1.17 3.42
N PRO A 89 -14.28 -0.68 3.90
CA PRO A 89 -14.45 0.72 4.27
C PRO A 89 -13.45 1.21 5.34
N ASN A 90 -12.99 0.32 6.22
CA ASN A 90 -12.02 0.65 7.27
C ASN A 90 -10.61 0.84 6.72
N ALA A 91 -10.33 0.46 5.47
CA ALA A 91 -9.03 0.65 4.82
C ALA A 91 -8.77 2.11 4.39
N LYS A 92 -9.81 2.96 4.36
CA LYS A 92 -9.70 4.37 3.97
C LYS A 92 -8.79 5.17 4.91
N GLY A 93 -7.94 6.01 4.31
CA GLY A 93 -7.08 6.95 5.03
C GLY A 93 -5.98 6.27 5.87
N ARG A 94 -5.49 5.10 5.47
CA ARG A 94 -4.39 4.37 6.14
C ARG A 94 -3.04 4.47 5.43
N GLY A 95 -2.94 5.36 4.43
CA GLY A 95 -1.83 5.42 3.50
C GLY A 95 -1.87 4.26 2.49
N VAL A 96 -0.76 4.10 1.76
CA VAL A 96 -0.58 2.96 0.87
C VAL A 96 -0.24 1.71 1.69
N MET A 97 -0.87 0.59 1.35
CA MET A 97 -0.70 -0.68 2.06
C MET A 97 -0.05 -1.74 1.17
N VAL A 98 0.62 -2.70 1.80
CA VAL A 98 1.20 -3.88 1.15
C VAL A 98 0.55 -5.12 1.77
N VAL A 99 -0.06 -5.97 0.95
CA VAL A 99 -0.74 -7.19 1.38
C VAL A 99 -0.08 -8.42 0.78
N LEU A 100 0.56 -9.20 1.65
CA LEU A 100 1.15 -10.51 1.38
C LEU A 100 1.09 -11.36 2.64
N ASN A 101 0.88 -12.68 2.47
CA ASN A 101 1.01 -13.68 3.53
C ASN A 101 0.15 -13.34 4.77
N ASP A 102 -1.12 -13.00 4.53
CA ASP A 102 -2.12 -12.65 5.54
C ASP A 102 -1.82 -11.38 6.36
N ARG A 103 -0.85 -10.55 5.95
CA ARG A 103 -0.43 -9.32 6.65
C ARG A 103 -0.78 -8.07 5.85
N ILE A 104 -1.13 -6.99 6.57
CA ILE A 104 -1.33 -5.66 6.02
C ILE A 104 -0.20 -4.75 6.51
N GLY A 105 0.82 -4.55 5.69
CA GLY A 105 1.94 -3.66 5.99
C GLY A 105 1.68 -2.21 5.57
N SER A 106 2.19 -1.24 6.32
CA SER A 106 2.27 0.14 5.85
C SER A 106 3.43 0.29 4.86
N ALA A 107 3.20 0.94 3.71
CA ALA A 107 4.26 1.29 2.78
C ALA A 107 5.37 2.17 3.38
N ARG A 108 5.13 2.78 4.56
CA ARG A 108 6.15 3.57 5.26
C ARG A 108 7.25 2.71 5.92
N PHE A 109 6.91 1.50 6.33
CA PHE A 109 7.72 0.67 7.23
C PHE A 109 8.04 -0.72 6.67
N VAL A 110 7.15 -1.27 5.83
CA VAL A 110 7.30 -2.62 5.31
C VAL A 110 8.51 -2.71 4.38
N THR A 111 9.30 -3.77 4.52
CA THR A 111 10.43 -4.07 3.65
C THR A 111 10.62 -5.58 3.47
N LYS A 112 11.27 -5.98 2.38
CA LYS A 112 11.62 -7.37 2.08
C LYS A 112 12.84 -7.79 2.91
N THR A 113 12.63 -8.58 3.95
CA THR A 113 13.66 -8.99 4.93
C THR A 113 14.41 -10.26 4.57
N ASN A 114 13.91 -11.03 3.60
CA ASN A 114 14.44 -12.32 3.18
C ASN A 114 14.33 -12.49 1.66
N ALA A 115 15.35 -13.10 1.05
CA ALA A 115 15.41 -13.29 -0.40
C ALA A 115 14.35 -14.25 -0.94
N THR A 116 13.90 -15.24 -0.15
CA THR A 116 13.15 -16.40 -0.68
C THR A 116 11.93 -16.83 0.13
N THR A 117 11.80 -16.44 1.41
CA THR A 117 10.68 -16.92 2.24
C THR A 117 9.37 -16.18 1.94
N LEU A 118 8.24 -16.86 2.13
CA LEU A 118 6.91 -16.28 1.90
C LEU A 118 6.58 -15.14 2.88
N ASP A 119 7.07 -15.24 4.12
CA ASP A 119 6.85 -14.29 5.21
C ASP A 119 7.80 -13.08 5.16
N THR A 120 8.41 -12.79 4.01
CA THR A 120 9.56 -11.87 3.91
C THR A 120 9.23 -10.39 4.15
N PHE A 121 8.01 -9.95 3.83
CA PHE A 121 7.63 -8.55 4.02
C PHE A 121 7.27 -8.29 5.48
N LYS A 122 8.14 -7.54 6.17
CA LYS A 122 8.00 -7.23 7.59
C LYS A 122 8.25 -5.75 7.84
N ALA A 123 7.73 -5.25 8.95
CA ALA A 123 8.12 -3.99 9.56
C ALA A 123 8.65 -4.35 10.96
N PRO A 124 9.97 -4.63 11.10
CA PRO A 124 10.51 -5.31 12.28
C PRO A 124 10.21 -4.63 13.61
N GLU A 125 10.20 -3.30 13.63
CA GLU A 125 10.00 -2.52 14.87
C GLU A 125 8.57 -2.00 14.99
N GLU A 126 7.94 -1.63 13.88
CA GLU A 126 6.63 -0.97 13.87
C GLU A 126 5.46 -1.95 13.81
N GLY A 127 5.71 -3.18 13.35
CA GLY A 127 4.66 -4.17 13.12
C GLY A 127 3.73 -3.84 11.94
N TYR A 128 2.66 -4.60 11.83
CA TYR A 128 1.69 -4.47 10.75
C TYR A 128 0.58 -3.47 11.10
N LEU A 129 -0.07 -2.92 10.06
CA LEU A 129 -1.32 -2.17 10.24
C LEU A 129 -2.46 -3.09 10.67
N GLY A 130 -2.37 -4.37 10.33
CA GLY A 130 -3.34 -5.39 10.63
C GLY A 130 -3.03 -6.71 9.95
N VAL A 131 -3.99 -7.61 10.04
CA VAL A 131 -3.92 -8.97 9.49
C VAL A 131 -5.21 -9.31 8.75
N ILE A 132 -5.18 -10.33 7.91
CA ILE A 132 -6.36 -10.94 7.32
C ILE A 132 -6.58 -12.28 8.00
N VAL A 133 -7.76 -12.47 8.61
CA VAL A 133 -8.12 -13.73 9.27
C VAL A 133 -9.49 -14.17 8.76
N ASN A 134 -9.58 -15.40 8.27
CA ASN A 134 -10.80 -15.94 7.66
C ASN A 134 -11.36 -15.04 6.55
N GLY A 135 -10.47 -14.48 5.72
CA GLY A 135 -10.83 -13.60 4.62
C GLY A 135 -11.38 -12.24 5.04
N LYS A 136 -11.14 -11.80 6.28
CA LYS A 136 -11.58 -10.50 6.80
C LYS A 136 -10.40 -9.66 7.28
N PRO A 137 -10.27 -8.41 6.82
CA PRO A 137 -9.26 -7.49 7.35
C PRO A 137 -9.55 -7.15 8.82
N GLN A 138 -8.52 -7.22 9.65
CA GLN A 138 -8.54 -6.80 11.05
C GLN A 138 -7.40 -5.80 11.24
N PHE A 139 -7.77 -4.51 11.34
CA PHE A 139 -6.80 -3.44 11.54
C PHE A 139 -6.50 -3.25 13.03
N GLU A 140 -5.21 -3.19 13.36
CA GLU A 140 -4.69 -3.06 14.72
C GLU A 140 -4.15 -1.65 14.99
N THR A 141 -3.49 -1.03 14.00
CA THR A 141 -2.81 0.26 14.16
C THR A 141 -3.11 1.22 13.00
N ARG A 142 -2.75 2.50 13.19
CA ARG A 142 -2.65 3.52 12.14
C ARG A 142 -1.26 4.15 12.20
N VAL A 143 -0.75 4.58 11.05
CA VAL A 143 0.54 5.27 10.97
C VAL A 143 0.35 6.75 11.30
N GLU A 144 1.13 7.26 12.26
CA GLU A 144 1.15 8.68 12.67
C GLU A 144 2.00 9.57 11.76
N LYS A 145 2.66 8.99 10.75
CA LYS A 145 3.46 9.73 9.78
C LYS A 145 2.57 10.24 8.64
N ILE A 146 2.74 11.51 8.29
CA ILE A 146 2.02 12.18 7.19
C ILE A 146 2.18 11.37 5.90
N HIS A 147 1.07 11.10 5.22
CA HIS A 147 1.02 10.35 3.98
C HIS A 147 -0.14 10.83 3.09
N THR A 148 -0.09 10.47 1.81
CA THR A 148 -1.14 10.69 0.80
C THR A 148 -1.76 12.10 0.81
N CYS A 149 -3.01 12.23 1.28
CA CYS A 149 -3.78 13.48 1.37
C CYS A 149 -3.21 14.44 2.42
N ASP A 150 -2.62 13.90 3.48
CA ASP A 150 -2.18 14.69 4.64
C ASP A 150 -0.96 15.57 4.29
N LEU A 151 -0.23 15.23 3.22
CA LEU A 151 0.90 16.02 2.72
C LEU A 151 0.52 17.46 2.30
N PHE A 152 -0.75 17.75 2.07
CA PHE A 152 -1.23 19.08 1.65
C PHE A 152 -2.11 19.78 2.68
N LEU A 153 -2.06 19.36 3.95
CA LEU A 153 -2.63 20.15 5.05
C LEU A 153 -1.88 21.49 5.14
N THR A 154 -2.45 22.51 4.50
CA THR A 154 -2.05 23.90 4.74
C THR A 154 -2.51 24.24 6.14
N TYR A 155 -1.58 24.31 7.10
CA TYR A 155 -1.88 24.87 8.41
C TYR A 155 -2.19 26.36 8.26
N VAL A 156 -3.47 26.72 8.23
CA VAL A 156 -3.90 28.09 8.51
C VAL A 156 -3.83 28.27 10.02
N ILE A 157 -2.69 28.78 10.50
CA ILE A 157 -2.57 29.19 11.91
C ILE A 157 -3.37 30.48 12.08
N SER A 158 -4.63 30.38 12.52
CA SER A 158 -5.38 31.53 13.02
C SER A 158 -4.85 31.91 14.40
N ARG A 159 -4.15 33.06 14.50
CA ARG A 159 -3.85 33.70 15.78
C ARG A 159 -5.12 34.36 16.32
N ASN A 160 -5.95 33.61 17.03
CA ASN A 160 -6.91 34.22 17.96
C ASN A 160 -6.37 34.07 19.39
N TYR A 161 -5.54 35.03 19.80
CA TYR A 161 -5.32 35.29 21.22
C TYR A 161 -6.36 36.33 21.67
N PRO A 162 -7.18 36.05 22.70
CA PRO A 162 -7.95 37.10 23.34
C PRO A 162 -6.97 38.02 24.08
N MET A 163 -6.96 39.31 23.72
CA MET A 163 -6.42 40.35 24.60
C MET A 163 -7.44 40.57 25.72
N TRP A 164 -6.96 40.48 26.96
CA TRP A 164 -7.69 40.84 28.17
C TRP A 164 -8.07 42.32 28.17
#